data_AF-A0A751XTE0-F1
#
_entry.id   AF-A0A751XTE0-F1
#
_cell.length_a   1.000
_cell.length_b   1.000
_cell.length_c   1.000
_cell.angle_alpha   90.00
_cell.angle_beta   90.00
_cell.angle_gamma   90.00
#
_symmetry.space_group_name_H-M   'P 1'
#
loop_
_entity.id
_entity.type
_entity.pdbx_description
1 polymer ?
#
loop_
_entity_poly.entity_id
_entity_poly.type
_entity_poly.pdbx_seq_one_letter_code
_entity_poly.pdbx_strand_id
1 'polypeptide(L)'
;VKEIKRQQDNFVFTEFNPAQTKYFILNNGSVGLAGRILSIEASENGCVIHISLVNLLSVPVSNVGFHATWGGEKPIDLKEYAKWQQLLFSTTMNSTLQLLPGQWQDINLTLKGVSPNNLKYLKLAINMQNINFDNLPPADTRQKKSKK
;
A
#
# COMPACT_ATOMS: atom_id res chain seq x y z
N VAL A 1 10.84 19.65 -13.26
CA VAL A 1 9.54 19.63 -12.52
C VAL A 1 8.81 18.29 -12.65
N LYS A 2 8.44 17.81 -13.84
CA LYS A 2 7.72 16.52 -14.01
C LYS A 2 8.45 15.31 -13.42
N GLU A 3 9.76 15.23 -13.63
CA GLU A 3 10.58 14.12 -13.13
C GLU A 3 10.75 14.15 -11.60
N ILE A 4 10.89 15.34 -11.02
CA ILE A 4 10.92 15.55 -9.57
C ILE A 4 9.58 15.12 -8.94
N LYS A 5 8.45 15.49 -9.57
CA LYS A 5 7.13 15.07 -9.12
C LYS A 5 6.96 13.54 -9.17
N ARG A 6 7.42 12.88 -10.25
CA ARG A 6 7.40 11.41 -10.36
C ARG A 6 8.21 10.73 -9.26
N GLN A 7 9.37 11.29 -8.90
CA GLN A 7 10.16 10.76 -7.78
C GLN A 7 9.48 10.95 -6.43
N GLN A 8 8.80 12.09 -6.23
CA GLN A 8 8.05 12.37 -5.01
C GLN A 8 6.82 11.47 -4.88
N ASP A 9 6.13 11.19 -5.98
CA ASP A 9 4.98 10.28 -6.05
C ASP A 9 5.31 8.85 -5.59
N ASN A 10 6.54 8.37 -5.84
CA ASN A 10 7.01 7.07 -5.33
C ASN A 10 7.07 6.99 -3.80
N PHE A 11 7.14 8.13 -3.11
CA PHE A 11 7.05 8.23 -1.65
C PHE A 11 5.62 8.44 -1.17
N VAL A 12 4.63 8.56 -2.05
CA VAL A 12 3.23 8.77 -1.63
C VAL A 12 2.42 7.50 -1.88
N PHE A 13 2.74 6.77 -2.95
CA PHE A 13 2.01 5.58 -3.37
C PHE A 13 2.87 4.67 -4.25
N THR A 14 2.39 3.44 -4.45
CA THR A 14 2.96 2.48 -5.39
C THR A 14 1.93 2.09 -6.43
N GLU A 15 2.25 2.29 -7.71
CA GLU A 15 1.44 1.88 -8.86
C GLU A 15 2.05 0.63 -9.51
N PHE A 16 1.22 -0.37 -9.82
CA PHE A 16 1.68 -1.59 -10.47
C PHE A 16 0.52 -2.33 -11.17
N ASN A 17 0.87 -3.27 -12.05
CA ASN A 17 -0.07 -4.20 -12.65
C ASN A 17 -0.11 -5.49 -11.81
N PRO A 18 -1.19 -5.77 -11.06
CA PRO A 18 -1.23 -6.91 -10.15
C PRO A 18 -1.17 -8.26 -10.88
N ALA A 19 -1.52 -8.33 -12.18
CA ALA A 19 -1.39 -9.54 -12.98
C ALA A 19 0.06 -9.84 -13.41
N GLN A 20 0.98 -8.88 -13.28
CA GLN A 20 2.38 -8.99 -13.70
C GLN A 20 3.38 -8.78 -12.55
N THR A 21 2.89 -8.45 -11.36
CA THR A 21 3.72 -8.13 -10.20
C THR A 21 3.60 -9.23 -9.15
N LYS A 22 4.72 -9.82 -8.76
CA LYS A 22 4.77 -10.78 -7.64
C LYS A 22 5.06 -10.12 -6.30
N TYR A 23 5.97 -9.14 -6.28
CA TYR A 23 6.41 -8.43 -5.08
C TYR A 23 6.31 -6.92 -5.30
N PHE A 24 5.98 -6.18 -4.25
CA PHE A 24 5.91 -4.72 -4.28
C PHE A 24 6.34 -4.13 -2.92
N ILE A 25 6.60 -2.83 -2.90
CA ILE A 25 6.95 -2.07 -1.68
C ILE A 25 5.96 -0.93 -1.54
N LEU A 26 5.50 -0.68 -0.32
CA LEU A 26 4.81 0.55 0.06
C LEU A 26 5.71 1.29 1.04
N ASN A 27 6.17 2.48 0.68
CA ASN A 27 6.99 3.27 1.56
C ASN A 27 6.60 4.74 1.43
N ASN A 28 6.13 5.34 2.51
CA ASN A 28 5.75 6.75 2.53
C ASN A 28 6.74 7.68 3.26
N GLY A 29 7.95 7.20 3.51
CA GLY A 29 8.96 7.87 4.32
C GLY A 29 8.84 7.61 5.82
N SER A 30 7.66 7.22 6.31
CA SER A 30 7.42 6.93 7.74
C SER A 30 7.18 5.45 8.00
N VAL A 31 6.34 4.81 7.18
CA VAL A 31 6.02 3.37 7.26
C VAL A 31 6.50 2.69 5.99
N GLY A 32 7.28 1.62 6.16
CA GLY A 32 7.74 0.75 5.08
C GLY A 32 7.14 -0.63 5.21
N LEU A 33 6.43 -1.09 4.17
CA LEU A 33 5.89 -2.43 4.04
C LEU A 33 6.41 -3.08 2.76
N ALA A 34 6.70 -4.38 2.81
CA ALA A 34 6.81 -5.18 1.59
C ALA A 34 5.56 -6.05 1.44
N GLY A 35 5.15 -6.26 0.20
CA GLY A 35 3.99 -7.06 -0.14
C GLY A 35 4.31 -8.10 -1.19
N ARG A 36 3.56 -9.21 -1.19
CA ARG A 36 3.56 -10.20 -2.26
C ARG A 36 2.14 -10.59 -2.63
N ILE A 37 1.88 -10.75 -3.91
CA ILE A 37 0.61 -11.26 -4.41
C ILE A 37 0.65 -12.79 -4.36
N LEU A 38 -0.37 -13.38 -3.72
CA LEU A 38 -0.55 -14.82 -3.60
C LEU A 38 -1.46 -15.35 -4.72
N SER A 39 -2.63 -14.73 -4.88
CA SER A 39 -3.59 -15.05 -5.93
C SER A 39 -4.55 -13.87 -6.18
N ILE A 40 -5.23 -13.91 -7.32
CA ILE A 40 -6.32 -12.99 -7.65
C ILE A 40 -7.51 -13.83 -8.09
N GLU A 41 -8.60 -13.75 -7.36
CA GLU A 41 -9.79 -14.57 -7.56
C GLU A 41 -10.98 -13.71 -7.95
N ALA A 42 -11.88 -14.27 -8.76
CA ALA A 42 -13.13 -13.60 -9.10
C ALA A 42 -14.05 -13.57 -7.86
N SER A 43 -14.78 -12.47 -7.71
CA SER A 43 -15.88 -12.36 -6.75
C SER A 43 -17.15 -11.91 -7.47
N GLU A 44 -18.30 -12.02 -6.80
CA GLU A 44 -19.62 -11.76 -7.39
C GLU A 44 -19.71 -10.44 -8.18
N ASN A 45 -19.03 -9.39 -7.71
CA ASN A 45 -19.03 -8.06 -8.34
C ASN A 45 -17.61 -7.50 -8.51
N GLY A 46 -16.60 -8.34 -8.75
CA GLY A 46 -15.24 -7.88 -8.96
C GLY A 46 -14.19 -8.97 -8.73
N CYS A 47 -13.19 -8.66 -7.92
CA CYS A 47 -12.15 -9.60 -7.55
C CYS A 47 -11.68 -9.42 -6.10
N VAL A 48 -10.98 -10.44 -5.60
CA VAL A 48 -10.24 -10.41 -4.34
C VAL A 48 -8.78 -10.69 -4.66
N ILE A 49 -7.88 -9.82 -4.21
CA ILE A 49 -6.45 -10.06 -4.25
C ILE A 49 -6.04 -10.59 -2.88
N HIS A 50 -5.51 -11.81 -2.85
CA HIS A 50 -4.87 -12.37 -1.67
C HIS A 50 -3.41 -11.92 -1.68
N ILE A 51 -2.99 -11.21 -0.63
CA ILE A 51 -1.61 -10.73 -0.50
C ILE A 51 -1.06 -11.10 0.87
N SER A 52 0.26 -11.28 0.96
CA SER A 52 0.95 -11.18 2.26
C SER A 52 1.63 -9.82 2.36
N LEU A 53 1.58 -9.21 3.54
CA LEU A 53 2.33 -8.01 3.88
C LEU A 53 3.33 -8.30 5.00
N VAL A 54 4.46 -7.61 4.99
CA VAL A 54 5.43 -7.61 6.09
C VAL A 54 5.83 -6.19 6.44
N ASN A 55 5.90 -5.90 7.73
CA ASN A 55 6.40 -4.65 8.27
C ASN A 55 7.94 -4.62 8.24
N LEU A 56 8.50 -3.60 7.59
CA LEU A 56 9.95 -3.41 7.45
C LEU A 56 10.55 -2.57 8.59
N LEU A 57 9.73 -2.06 9.50
CA LEU A 57 10.17 -1.34 10.69
C LEU A 57 10.58 -2.30 11.80
N SER A 58 11.25 -1.77 12.83
CA SER A 58 11.64 -2.50 14.04
C SER A 58 10.57 -2.51 15.14
N VAL A 59 9.46 -1.79 14.95
CA VAL A 59 8.34 -1.70 15.91
C VAL A 59 7.03 -2.16 15.26
N PRO A 60 6.10 -2.78 16.00
CA PRO A 60 4.77 -3.10 15.49
C PRO A 60 4.03 -1.87 14.97
N VAL A 61 3.25 -2.06 13.90
CA VAL A 61 2.37 -1.03 13.35
C VAL A 61 0.95 -1.57 13.31
N SER A 62 0.02 -0.86 13.95
CA SER A 62 -1.38 -1.25 14.08
C SER A 62 -2.30 -0.31 13.34
N ASN A 63 -3.53 -0.78 13.08
CA ASN A 63 -4.58 -0.09 12.34
C ASN A 63 -4.13 0.32 10.92
N VAL A 64 -3.32 -0.52 10.28
CA VAL A 64 -2.80 -0.26 8.93
C VAL A 64 -3.96 -0.34 7.93
N GLY A 65 -4.29 0.79 7.32
CA GLY A 65 -5.24 0.90 6.21
C GLY A 65 -4.59 1.36 4.91
N PHE A 66 -5.35 1.36 3.82
CA PHE A 66 -4.87 1.74 2.49
C PHE A 66 -5.83 2.68 1.78
N HIS A 67 -5.29 3.65 1.03
CA HIS A 67 -6.01 4.24 -0.09
C HIS A 67 -5.70 3.42 -1.34
N ALA A 68 -6.74 2.92 -1.99
CA ALA A 68 -6.63 2.09 -3.18
C ALA A 68 -7.31 2.76 -4.37
N THR A 69 -6.68 2.68 -5.53
CA THR A 69 -7.28 3.03 -6.82
C THR A 69 -6.98 1.91 -7.81
N TRP A 70 -7.98 1.41 -8.53
CA TRP A 70 -7.80 0.26 -9.42
C TRP A 70 -8.65 0.35 -10.68
N GLY A 71 -8.25 -0.38 -11.71
CA GLY A 71 -8.95 -0.39 -12.99
C GLY A 71 -8.25 -1.17 -14.09
N GLY A 72 -8.66 -0.86 -15.32
CA GLY A 72 -8.05 -1.36 -16.54
C GLY A 72 -6.66 -0.78 -16.80
N GLU A 73 -6.05 -1.23 -17.88
CA GLU A 73 -4.67 -0.90 -18.24
C GLU A 73 -4.48 0.61 -18.41
N LYS A 74 -3.38 1.13 -17.84
CA LYS A 74 -3.01 2.54 -17.95
C LYS A 74 -2.59 2.83 -19.40
N PRO A 75 -3.27 3.73 -20.12
CA PRO A 75 -2.96 3.98 -21.52
C PRO A 75 -1.63 4.71 -21.68
N ILE A 76 -0.97 4.46 -22.80
CA ILE A 76 0.25 5.18 -23.20
C ILE A 76 -0.10 6.53 -23.86
N ASP A 77 -1.25 6.60 -24.55
CA ASP A 77 -1.72 7.83 -25.19
C ASP A 77 -2.29 8.81 -24.15
N LEU A 78 -1.76 10.03 -24.16
CA LEU A 78 -2.19 11.15 -23.33
C LEU A 78 -3.66 11.54 -23.58
N LYS A 79 -4.18 11.34 -24.80
CA LYS A 79 -5.57 11.65 -25.13
C LYS A 79 -6.56 10.70 -24.43
N GLU A 80 -6.16 9.45 -24.23
CA GLU A 80 -6.97 8.44 -23.55
C GLU A 80 -6.81 8.51 -22.02
N TYR A 81 -5.71 9.09 -21.54
CA TYR A 81 -5.39 9.18 -20.12
C TYR A 81 -6.49 9.83 -19.28
N ALA A 82 -7.03 10.98 -19.72
CA ALA A 82 -8.07 11.68 -18.97
C ALA A 82 -9.36 10.84 -18.84
N LYS A 83 -9.76 10.16 -19.91
CA LYS A 83 -10.91 9.25 -19.91
C LYS A 83 -10.64 8.04 -19.03
N TRP A 84 -9.45 7.44 -19.13
CA TRP A 84 -9.04 6.32 -18.29
C TRP A 84 -9.10 6.67 -16.81
N GLN A 85 -8.61 7.85 -16.41
CA GLN A 85 -8.67 8.28 -15.00
C GLN A 85 -10.09 8.35 -14.45
N GLN A 86 -11.07 8.75 -15.27
CA GLN A 86 -12.49 8.81 -14.87
C GLN A 86 -13.13 7.43 -14.69
N LEU A 87 -12.56 6.38 -15.31
CA LEU A 87 -13.04 5.01 -15.20
C LEU A 87 -12.45 4.24 -14.02
N LEU A 88 -11.49 4.84 -13.30
CA LEU A 88 -10.86 4.20 -12.15
C LEU A 88 -11.80 4.18 -10.94
N PHE A 89 -11.81 3.04 -10.25
CA PHE A 89 -12.44 2.91 -8.95
C PHE A 89 -11.47 3.35 -7.86
N SER A 90 -11.99 3.93 -6.77
CA SER A 90 -11.17 4.27 -5.60
C SER A 90 -11.92 4.08 -4.29
N THR A 91 -11.20 3.72 -3.23
CA THR A 91 -11.74 3.64 -1.88
C THR A 91 -10.65 3.73 -0.82
N THR A 92 -11.07 3.98 0.43
CA THR A 92 -10.22 3.86 1.62
C THR A 92 -10.58 2.58 2.35
N MET A 93 -9.60 1.70 2.53
CA MET A 93 -9.71 0.43 3.24
C MET A 93 -9.15 0.60 4.65
N ASN A 94 -10.03 0.84 5.61
CA ASN A 94 -9.64 0.86 7.02
C ASN A 94 -9.56 -0.57 7.55
N SER A 95 -8.66 -0.81 8.50
CA SER A 95 -8.47 -2.12 9.12
C SER A 95 -7.96 -1.97 10.56
N THR A 96 -8.14 -3.01 11.36
CA THR A 96 -7.48 -3.22 12.66
C THR A 96 -6.22 -4.07 12.52
N LEU A 97 -5.69 -4.21 11.29
CA LEU A 97 -4.49 -4.99 10.99
C LEU A 97 -3.29 -4.50 11.82
N GLN A 98 -2.68 -5.42 12.54
CA GLN A 98 -1.41 -5.23 13.24
C GLN A 98 -0.31 -6.02 12.55
N LEU A 99 0.71 -5.34 12.04
CA LEU A 99 1.86 -5.94 11.39
C LEU A 99 3.08 -5.92 12.33
N LEU A 100 3.49 -7.10 12.78
CA LEU A 100 4.70 -7.27 13.58
C LEU A 100 5.97 -7.15 12.71
N PRO A 101 7.09 -6.64 13.27
CA PRO A 101 8.36 -6.53 12.57
C PRO A 101 8.80 -7.85 11.91
N GLY A 102 9.03 -7.83 10.60
CA GLY A 102 9.58 -8.98 9.86
C GLY A 102 8.66 -10.19 9.70
N GLN A 103 7.42 -10.14 10.19
CA GLN A 103 6.46 -11.24 10.06
C GLN A 103 5.51 -11.01 8.89
N TRP A 104 5.40 -12.01 8.00
CA TRP A 104 4.44 -12.00 6.92
C TRP A 104 3.03 -12.30 7.46
N GLN A 105 2.06 -11.49 7.06
CA GLN A 105 0.66 -11.67 7.39
C GLN A 105 -0.21 -11.56 6.13
N ASP A 106 -1.07 -12.56 5.96
CA ASP A 106 -1.98 -12.63 4.82
C ASP A 106 -3.21 -11.75 5.05
N ILE A 107 -3.57 -10.98 4.03
CA ILE A 107 -4.77 -10.15 4.00
C ILE A 107 -5.44 -10.23 2.62
N ASN A 108 -6.72 -9.85 2.60
CA ASN A 108 -7.51 -9.81 1.38
C ASN A 108 -7.83 -8.36 1.00
N LEU A 109 -7.58 -7.99 -0.25
CA LEU A 109 -8.04 -6.73 -0.83
C LEU A 109 -9.24 -7.01 -1.74
N THR A 110 -10.43 -6.64 -1.31
CA THR A 110 -11.66 -6.80 -2.09
C THR A 110 -11.86 -5.59 -3.00
N LEU A 111 -11.80 -5.81 -4.31
CA LEU A 111 -11.90 -4.78 -5.33
C LEU A 111 -13.16 -4.99 -6.18
N LYS A 112 -14.15 -4.11 -6.02
CA LYS A 112 -15.40 -4.19 -6.78
C LYS A 112 -15.26 -3.57 -8.18
N GLY A 113 -16.12 -3.96 -9.10
CA GLY A 113 -16.29 -3.36 -10.43
C GLY A 113 -15.30 -3.83 -11.50
N VAL A 114 -14.28 -4.63 -11.15
CA VAL A 114 -13.25 -5.09 -12.10
C VAL A 114 -13.00 -6.58 -11.89
N SER A 115 -13.12 -7.37 -12.96
CA SER A 115 -12.81 -8.79 -12.94
C SER A 115 -11.30 -9.03 -12.92
N PRO A 116 -10.80 -10.20 -12.46
CA PRO A 116 -9.37 -10.49 -12.41
C PRO A 116 -8.63 -10.27 -13.74
N ASN A 117 -9.25 -10.66 -14.86
CA ASN A 117 -8.65 -10.53 -16.19
C ASN A 117 -8.49 -9.07 -16.64
N ASN A 118 -9.36 -8.18 -16.17
CA ASN A 118 -9.38 -6.76 -16.52
C ASN A 118 -8.63 -5.89 -15.50
N LEU A 119 -8.24 -6.46 -14.36
CA LEU A 119 -7.47 -5.76 -13.34
C LEU A 119 -5.99 -5.64 -13.76
N LYS A 120 -5.66 -4.54 -14.43
CA LYS A 120 -4.30 -4.27 -14.95
C LYS A 120 -3.62 -3.07 -14.30
N TYR A 121 -4.33 -2.36 -13.43
CA TYR A 121 -3.80 -1.23 -12.69
C TYR A 121 -4.27 -1.28 -11.24
N LEU A 122 -3.31 -1.17 -10.33
CA LEU A 122 -3.54 -0.98 -8.91
C LEU A 122 -2.55 0.08 -8.39
N LYS A 123 -3.09 1.04 -7.67
CA LYS A 123 -2.37 2.06 -6.93
C LYS A 123 -2.72 1.92 -5.46
N LEU A 124 -1.71 1.72 -4.62
CA LEU A 124 -1.86 1.62 -3.17
C LEU A 124 -1.04 2.69 -2.48
N ALA A 125 -1.63 3.34 -1.48
CA ALA A 125 -0.97 4.22 -0.54
C ALA A 125 -1.34 3.81 0.88
N ILE A 126 -0.41 3.94 1.83
CA ILE A 126 -0.68 3.69 3.24
C ILE A 126 -1.56 4.83 3.78
N ASN A 127 -2.71 4.49 4.38
CA ASN A 127 -3.54 5.46 5.09
C ASN A 127 -2.98 5.68 6.50
N MET A 128 -2.41 6.87 6.73
CA MET A 128 -1.79 7.23 8.01
C MET A 128 -2.78 7.72 9.07
N GLN A 129 -4.07 7.90 8.75
CA GLN A 129 -5.03 8.60 9.61
C GLN A 129 -5.18 7.99 11.01
N ASN A 130 -5.17 6.66 11.13
CA ASN A 130 -5.42 5.94 12.38
C ASN A 130 -4.29 5.00 12.80
N ILE A 131 -3.13 5.08 12.14
CA ILE A 131 -2.00 4.18 12.42
C ILE A 131 -1.47 4.41 13.84
N ASN A 132 -1.16 3.31 14.53
CA ASN A 132 -0.49 3.34 15.82
C ASN A 132 0.85 2.60 15.76
N PHE A 133 1.85 3.13 16.46
CA PHE A 133 3.14 2.48 16.68
C PHE A 133 3.15 1.95 18.10
N ASP A 134 2.77 0.69 18.28
CA ASP A 134 2.66 0.09 19.61
C ASP A 134 4.05 -0.14 20.21
N ASN A 135 4.18 0.03 21.53
CA ASN A 135 5.39 -0.25 22.30
C ASN A 135 6.63 0.55 21.86
N LEU A 136 6.52 1.87 21.72
CA LEU A 136 7.72 2.72 21.71
C LEU A 136 8.33 2.68 23.13
N PRO A 137 9.53 2.10 23.35
CA PRO A 137 10.22 2.31 24.62
C PRO A 137 10.43 3.82 24.78
N PRO A 138 10.27 4.38 25.99
CA PRO A 138 10.58 5.79 26.22
C PRO A 138 11.99 6.06 25.71
N ALA A 139 12.16 7.19 25.02
CA ALA A 139 13.48 7.63 24.58
C ALA A 139 14.41 7.58 25.80
N ASP A 140 15.44 6.75 25.70
CA ASP A 140 16.39 6.50 26.79
C ASP A 140 17.04 7.86 27.11
N THR A 141 16.55 8.53 28.16
CA THR A 141 17.10 9.81 28.60
C THR A 141 18.42 9.51 29.27
N ARG A 142 19.45 9.26 28.46
CA ARG A 142 20.84 9.36 28.91
C ARG A 142 21.10 10.82 29.23
N GLN A 143 20.62 11.27 30.39
CA GLN A 143 21.21 12.39 31.08
C GLN A 143 22.70 12.08 31.16
N LYS A 144 23.50 12.83 30.40
CA LYS A 144 24.95 12.89 30.61
C LYS A 144 25.15 13.23 32.09
N LYS A 145 25.41 12.23 32.93
CA LYS A 145 26.01 12.47 34.24
C LYS A 145 27.36 13.11 33.95
N SER A 146 27.43 14.44 34.04
CA SER A 146 28.71 15.13 34.12
C SER A 146 29.42 14.54 35.34
N LYS A 147 30.50 13.80 35.13
CA LYS A 147 31.39 13.44 36.22
C LYS A 147 31.95 14.75 36.77
N LYS A 148 31.60 15.05 38.03
CA LYS A 148 32.34 16.01 38.86
C LYS A 148 33.70 15.41 39.19
#